data_AF-A0A259H7Z1-F1
#
_entry.id   AF-A0A259H7Z1-F1
#
_cell.length_a   1.000
_cell.length_b   1.000
_cell.length_c   1.000
_cell.angle_alpha   90.00
_cell.angle_beta   90.00
_cell.angle_gamma   90.00
#
_symmetry.space_group_name_H-M   'P 1'
#
loop_
_entity.id
_entity.type
_entity.pdbx_description
1 polymer ?
#
loop_
_entity_poly.entity_id
_entity_poly.type
_entity_poly.pdbx_seq_one_letter_code
_entity_poly.pdbx_strand_id
1 'polypeptide(L)' 'MLQLNFGFGALEADFWRWMFVMTRIGAAMFAAPLFGAATVPPQVRVILTGAIALLICAWT' A
#
# COMPACT_ATOMS: atom_id res chain seq x y z
N MET A 1 9.11 -1.38 20.99
CA MET A 1 8.13 -1.33 19.89
C MET A 1 6.78 -1.67 20.50
N LEU A 2 5.78 -0.81 20.38
CA LEU A 2 4.43 -1.07 20.90
C LEU A 2 3.85 -2.23 20.07
N GLN A 3 3.70 -3.40 20.67
CA GLN A 3 3.08 -4.55 20.02
C GLN A 3 1.56 -4.34 20.05
N LEU A 4 1.06 -3.56 19.10
CA LEU A 4 -0.38 -3.43 18.84
C LEU A 4 -0.87 -4.79 18.35
N ASN A 5 -1.84 -5.37 19.06
CA ASN A 5 -2.50 -6.63 18.71
C ASN A 5 -4.00 -6.39 18.78
N PHE A 6 -4.68 -6.50 17.64
CA PHE A 6 -6.12 -6.26 17.52
C PHE A 6 -6.94 -7.55 17.64
N GLY A 7 -6.31 -8.71 17.74
CA GLY A 7 -6.98 -10.00 17.93
C GLY A 7 -7.51 -10.65 16.64
N PHE A 8 -7.08 -10.19 15.46
CA PHE A 8 -7.52 -10.73 14.17
C PHE A 8 -6.69 -11.93 13.67
N GLY A 9 -5.74 -12.42 14.48
CA GLY A 9 -4.91 -13.57 14.15
C GLY A 9 -4.07 -13.33 12.90
N ALA A 10 -4.04 -14.31 11.99
CA ALA A 10 -3.23 -14.24 10.77
C ALA A 10 -3.58 -13.06 9.85
N LEU A 11 -4.84 -12.61 9.84
CA LEU A 11 -5.29 -11.48 9.02
C LEU A 11 -4.55 -10.19 9.39
N GLU A 12 -4.22 -10.00 10.67
CA GLU A 12 -3.49 -8.81 11.12
C GLU A 12 -2.08 -8.78 10.54
N ALA A 13 -1.39 -9.93 10.49
CA ALA A 13 -0.06 -10.04 9.92
C ALA A 13 -0.06 -9.71 8.41
N ASP A 14 -1.04 -10.26 7.68
CA ASP A 14 -1.18 -10.00 6.24
C ASP A 14 -1.55 -8.54 5.96
N PHE A 15 -2.42 -7.96 6.79
CA PHE A 15 -2.78 -6.55 6.70
C PHE A 15 -1.56 -5.64 6.91
N TRP A 16 -0.75 -5.89 7.94
CA TRP A 16 0.47 -5.11 8.18
C TRP A 16 1.46 -5.26 7.04
N ARG A 17 1.65 -6.48 6.53
CA ARG A 17 2.50 -6.74 5.35
C ARG A 17 2.04 -5.90 4.16
N TRP A 18 0.74 -5.91 3.86
CA TRP A 18 0.16 -5.12 2.78
C TRP A 18 0.38 -3.62 2.98
N MET A 19 0.09 -3.11 4.19
CA MET A 19 0.26 -1.69 4.53
C MET A 19 1.71 -1.22 4.36
N PHE A 20 2.69 -2.03 4.75
CA PHE A 20 4.09 -1.67 4.55
C PHE A 20 4.50 -1.70 3.07
N VAL A 21 4.03 -2.67 2.29
CA VAL A 21 4.28 -2.71 0.83
C VAL A 21 3.70 -1.48 0.13
N MET A 22 2.53 -0.99 0.56
CA MET A 22 1.91 0.23 0.04
C MET A 22 2.83 1.45 0.17
N THR A 23 3.62 1.59 1.24
CA THR A 23 4.49 2.77 1.42
C THR A 23 5.55 2.89 0.31
N ARG A 24 6.18 1.77 -0.07
CA ARG A 24 7.17 1.74 -1.17
C ARG A 24 6.53 2.03 -2.52
N ILE A 25 5.38 1.42 -2.81
CA ILE A 25 4.68 1.59 -4.08
C ILE A 25 4.15 3.03 -4.20
N GLY A 26 3.58 3.57 -3.14
CA GLY A 26 3.09 4.94 -3.09
C GLY A 26 4.20 5.95 -3.36
N ALA A 27 5.40 5.74 -2.79
CA ALA A 27 6.57 6.56 -3.08
C ALA A 27 6.97 6.49 -4.57
N ALA A 28 6.97 5.28 -5.16
CA ALA A 28 7.27 5.11 -6.58
C ALA A 28 6.21 5.79 -7.48
N MET A 29 4.93 5.68 -7.13
CA MET A 29 3.84 6.34 -7.84
C MET A 29 3.95 7.87 -7.77
N PHE A 30 4.35 8.42 -6.63
CA PHE A 30 4.54 9.85 -6.48
C PHE A 30 5.77 10.37 -7.25
N ALA A 31 6.85 9.57 -7.30
CA ALA A 31 8.06 9.91 -8.04
C ALA A 31 7.91 9.79 -9.56
N ALA A 32 7.02 8.91 -10.04
CA ALA A 32 6.83 8.67 -11.47
C ALA A 32 6.11 9.85 -12.15
N PRO A 33 6.57 10.34 -13.31
CA PRO A 33 6.03 11.56 -13.94
C PRO A 33 4.57 11.45 -14.37
N LEU A 34 4.11 10.26 -14.79
CA LEU A 34 2.72 10.03 -15.20
C LEU A 34 1.75 9.94 -14.02
N PHE A 35 2.19 9.35 -12.92
CA PHE A 35 1.33 9.04 -11.77
C PHE A 35 1.42 10.10 -10.66
N GLY A 36 2.57 10.78 -10.55
CA GLY A 36 2.82 11.85 -9.59
C GLY A 36 2.35 13.23 -10.08
N ALA A 37 1.97 13.36 -11.35
CA ALA A 37 1.49 14.61 -11.94
C ALA A 37 0.33 15.21 -11.13
N ALA A 38 0.30 16.55 -11.05
CA ALA A 38 -0.72 17.29 -10.29
C ALA A 38 -2.14 17.09 -10.82
N THR A 39 -2.29 16.67 -12.09
CA THR A 39 -3.57 16.35 -12.71
C THR A 39 -4.18 15.04 -12.19
N VAL A 40 -3.40 14.17 -11.53
CA VAL A 40 -3.89 12.90 -10.99
C VAL A 40 -4.45 13.12 -9.57
N PRO A 41 -5.74 12.84 -9.33
CA PRO A 41 -6.33 13.00 -8.01
C PRO A 41 -5.63 12.13 -6.95
N PRO A 42 -5.41 12.63 -5.72
CA PRO A 42 -4.73 11.87 -4.67
C PRO A 42 -5.45 10.57 -4.32
N GLN A 43 -6.78 10.53 -4.36
CA GLN A 43 -7.57 9.33 -4.08
C GLN A 43 -7.25 8.20 -5.07
N VAL A 44 -7.13 8.53 -6.36
CA VAL A 44 -6.79 7.55 -7.40
C VAL A 44 -5.42 6.94 -7.12
N ARG A 45 -4.43 7.76 -6.71
CA ARG A 45 -3.08 7.28 -6.38
C ARG A 45 -3.08 6.32 -5.20
N VAL A 46 -3.84 6.64 -4.15
CA VAL A 46 -3.95 5.79 -2.96
C VAL A 46 -4.62 4.45 -3.30
N ILE A 47 -5.72 4.48 -4.04
CA ILE A 47 -6.43 3.25 -4.45
C ILE A 47 -5.55 2.38 -5.34
N LEU A 48 -4.87 2.96 -6.33
CA LEU A 48 -3.98 2.22 -7.23
C LEU A 48 -2.80 1.61 -6.46
N THR A 49 -2.21 2.37 -5.53
CA THR A 49 -1.14 1.88 -4.64
C THR A 49 -1.61 0.66 -3.85
N GLY A 50 -2.81 0.71 -3.28
CA GLY A 50 -3.39 -0.40 -2.52
C GLY A 50 -3.65 -1.63 -3.39
N ALA A 51 -4.20 -1.44 -4.59
CA ALA A 51 -4.47 -2.52 -5.53
C ALA A 51 -3.20 -3.23 -6.01
N ILE A 52 -2.16 -2.48 -6.35
CA ILE A 52 -0.85 -3.03 -6.75
C ILE A 52 -0.20 -3.74 -5.56
N ALA A 53 -0.27 -3.17 -4.36
CA ALA A 53 0.25 -3.81 -3.16
C ALA A 53 -0.45 -5.15 -2.88
N LEU A 54 -1.78 -5.23 -3.03
CA LEU A 54 -2.53 -6.49 -2.87
C LEU A 54 -2.08 -7.53 -3.89
N LEU A 55 -1.94 -7.14 -5.16
CA LEU A 55 -1.45 -8.02 -6.22
C LEU A 55 -0.09 -8.62 -5.85
N ILE A 56 0.85 -7.79 -5.41
CA ILE A 56 2.21 -8.24 -5.05
C ILE A 56 2.19 -9.17 -3.83
N CYS A 57 1.44 -8.81 -2.78
CA CYS A 57 1.30 -9.65 -1.59
C CYS A 57 0.64 -11.00 -1.89
N ALA A 58 -0.30 -11.05 -2.82
CA ALA A 58 -0.96 -12.30 -3.23
C ALA A 58 -0.08 -13.19 -4.12
N TRP A 59 0.90 -12.61 -4.82
CA TRP A 59 1.83 -13.32 -5.69
C TRP A 59 3.05 -13.92 -4.97
N THR A 60 3.23 -13.64 -3.67
CA THR A 60 4.41 -14.00 -2.89
C THR A 60 4.07 -14.72 -1.60
#